data_AF-A0A929WUL6-F1
#
_entry.id   AF-A0A929WUL6-F1
#
_cell.length_a   1.000
_cell.length_b   1.000
_cell.length_c   1.000
_cell.angle_alpha   90.00
_cell.angle_beta   90.00
_cell.angle_gamma   90.00
#
_symmetry.space_group_name_H-M   'P 1'
#
loop_
_entity.id
_entity.type
_entity.pdbx_description
1 polymer ?
#
loop_
_entity_poly.entity_id
_entity_poly.type
_entity_poly.pdbx_seq_one_letter_code
_entity_poly.pdbx_strand_id
1 'polypeptide(L)'
;GAWRNLADKIGHPVFEIPVQPPSVPGMRLNASLTRLASAKARVVLGSPLKALHTADGRVQAVEYASAGRATRVETRAVILAAGGFESGALEMDSYGVVRDTVCGLPVMGPTGQLLHADFWGEEQPLFLAGLAVDDSMRVVDENGKAVYTNLFAAGGNLAGATRWREKSGEGIALASALAAVNAIVEELK
;
A
#
# COMPACT_ATOMS: atom_id res chain seq x y z
N GLY A 1 -22.66 18.54 -11.84
CA GLY A 1 -21.41 18.78 -11.09
C GLY A 1 -20.62 19.87 -11.79
N ALA A 2 -19.72 20.56 -11.08
CA ALA A 2 -18.97 21.72 -11.60
C ALA A 2 -18.26 21.42 -12.93
N TRP A 3 -17.63 20.25 -13.07
CA TRP A 3 -16.94 19.86 -14.30
C TRP A 3 -17.87 19.71 -15.51
N ARG A 4 -19.12 19.23 -15.33
CA ARG A 4 -20.10 19.10 -16.43
C ARG A 4 -20.51 20.47 -16.95
N ASN A 5 -20.77 21.41 -16.05
CA ASN A 5 -21.08 22.79 -16.43
C ASN A 5 -19.92 23.45 -17.18
N LEU A 6 -18.66 23.14 -16.80
CA LEU A 6 -17.49 23.61 -17.51
C LEU A 6 -17.39 22.97 -18.90
N ALA A 7 -17.55 21.65 -19.02
CA ALA A 7 -17.57 20.93 -20.29
C ALA A 7 -18.60 21.51 -21.27
N ASP A 8 -19.83 21.75 -20.79
CA ASP A 8 -20.92 22.33 -21.59
C ASP A 8 -20.57 23.73 -22.11
N LYS A 9 -19.92 24.55 -21.28
CA LYS A 9 -19.54 25.93 -21.65
C LYS A 9 -18.38 25.98 -22.64
N ILE A 10 -17.42 25.06 -22.52
CA ILE A 10 -16.23 25.06 -23.38
C ILE A 10 -16.40 24.19 -24.63
N GLY A 11 -17.45 23.35 -24.69
CA GLY A 11 -17.73 22.47 -25.83
C GLY A 11 -16.74 21.31 -26.00
N HIS A 12 -16.00 20.95 -24.94
CA HIS A 12 -14.97 19.91 -24.96
C HIS A 12 -15.13 18.95 -23.77
N PRO A 13 -14.75 17.66 -23.91
CA PRO A 13 -14.73 16.74 -22.79
C PRO A 13 -13.83 17.22 -21.66
N VAL A 14 -14.37 17.25 -20.45
CA VAL A 14 -13.65 17.56 -19.21
C VAL A 14 -13.89 16.44 -18.23
N PHE A 15 -12.91 16.14 -17.38
CA PHE A 15 -13.05 15.22 -16.25
C PHE A 15 -12.33 15.77 -15.02
N GLU A 16 -12.63 15.19 -13.86
CA GLU A 16 -11.99 15.58 -12.61
C GLU A 16 -10.75 14.72 -12.35
N ILE A 17 -9.63 15.34 -12.00
CA ILE A 17 -8.42 14.66 -11.54
C ILE A 17 -8.37 14.78 -10.02
N PRO A 18 -8.40 13.66 -9.27
CA PRO A 18 -8.14 13.69 -7.84
C PRO A 18 -6.74 14.27 -7.55
N VAL A 19 -6.69 15.25 -6.66
CA VAL A 19 -5.45 15.85 -6.16
C VAL A 19 -5.21 15.44 -4.70
N GLN A 20 -4.08 15.89 -4.13
CA GLN A 20 -3.76 15.71 -2.72
C GLN A 20 -4.88 16.26 -1.80
N PRO A 21 -5.09 15.69 -0.60
CA PRO A 21 -6.13 16.15 0.30
C PRO A 21 -6.00 17.64 0.67
N PRO A 22 -7.13 18.38 0.77
CA PRO A 22 -8.50 17.92 0.54
C PRO A 22 -8.88 17.84 -0.95
N SER A 23 -9.50 16.72 -1.37
CA SER A 23 -9.86 16.45 -2.77
C SER A 23 -11.27 15.86 -2.87
N VAL A 24 -12.24 16.67 -3.30
CA VAL A 24 -13.65 16.24 -3.46
C VAL A 24 -13.81 15.04 -4.40
N PRO A 25 -13.22 15.01 -5.62
CA PRO A 25 -13.26 13.80 -6.45
C PRO A 25 -12.60 12.59 -5.77
N GLY A 26 -11.50 12.78 -5.03
CA GLY A 26 -10.86 11.71 -4.26
C GLY A 26 -11.77 11.15 -3.15
N MET A 27 -12.44 12.03 -2.39
CA MET A 27 -13.40 11.63 -1.36
C MET A 27 -14.58 10.85 -1.94
N ARG A 28 -15.11 11.27 -3.10
CA ARG A 28 -16.18 10.53 -3.80
C ARG A 28 -15.72 9.16 -4.29
N LEU A 29 -14.49 9.07 -4.80
CA LEU A 29 -13.89 7.81 -5.22
C LEU A 29 -13.75 6.85 -4.02
N ASN A 30 -13.12 7.32 -2.93
CA ASN A 30 -12.96 6.56 -1.70
C ASN A 30 -14.32 6.04 -1.17
N ALA A 31 -15.32 6.92 -1.05
CA ALA A 31 -16.65 6.51 -0.60
C ALA A 31 -17.30 5.44 -1.50
N SER A 32 -17.06 5.50 -2.82
CA SER A 32 -17.58 4.51 -3.77
C SER A 32 -16.86 3.17 -3.65
N LEU A 33 -15.53 3.17 -3.54
CA LEU A 33 -14.73 1.96 -3.33
C LEU A 33 -15.03 1.30 -1.98
N THR A 34 -15.16 2.09 -0.90
CA THR A 34 -15.56 1.58 0.41
C THR A 34 -16.92 0.89 0.34
N ARG A 35 -17.92 1.51 -0.30
CA ARG A 35 -19.25 0.88 -0.46
C ARG A 35 -19.19 -0.43 -1.24
N LEU A 36 -18.41 -0.49 -2.32
CA LEU A 36 -18.22 -1.71 -3.10
C LEU A 36 -17.57 -2.82 -2.26
N ALA A 37 -16.53 -2.49 -1.49
CA ALA A 37 -15.86 -3.43 -0.60
C ALA A 37 -16.80 -3.92 0.51
N SER A 38 -17.51 -3.02 1.19
CA SER A 38 -18.44 -3.36 2.27
C SER A 38 -19.61 -4.26 1.83
N ALA A 39 -19.96 -4.26 0.54
CA ALA A 39 -20.97 -5.16 -0.01
C ALA A 39 -20.50 -6.62 -0.15
N LYS A 40 -19.19 -6.88 -0.08
CA LYS A 40 -18.57 -8.19 -0.30
C LYS A 40 -17.69 -8.67 0.85
N ALA A 41 -17.23 -7.76 1.70
CA ALA A 41 -16.31 -8.05 2.79
C ALA A 41 -16.61 -7.17 4.01
N ARG A 42 -16.17 -7.64 5.18
CA ARG A 42 -16.14 -6.82 6.39
C ARG A 42 -15.05 -5.76 6.23
N VAL A 43 -15.43 -4.49 6.27
CA VAL A 43 -14.50 -3.35 6.26
C VAL A 43 -14.44 -2.76 7.66
N VAL A 44 -13.24 -2.65 8.23
CA VAL A 44 -13.00 -2.03 9.53
C VAL A 44 -12.16 -0.78 9.32
N LEU A 45 -12.72 0.39 9.64
CA LEU A 45 -12.07 1.68 9.45
C LEU A 45 -11.63 2.25 10.79
N GLY A 46 -10.55 3.05 10.79
CA GLY A 46 -10.04 3.69 12.02
C GLY A 46 -9.38 2.75 13.02
N SER A 47 -9.05 1.53 12.58
CA SER A 47 -8.48 0.47 13.41
C SER A 47 -7.10 0.06 12.87
N PRO A 48 -6.01 0.73 13.29
CA PRO A 48 -4.67 0.35 12.87
C PRO A 48 -4.32 -1.06 13.34
N LEU A 49 -3.52 -1.75 12.53
CA LEU A 49 -2.92 -3.03 12.91
C LEU A 49 -1.99 -2.82 14.12
N LYS A 50 -1.96 -3.80 15.02
CA LYS A 50 -1.15 -3.81 16.25
C LYS A 50 -0.14 -4.94 16.29
N ALA A 51 -0.50 -6.11 15.77
CA ALA A 51 0.40 -7.25 15.75
C ALA A 51 0.05 -8.24 14.64
N LEU A 52 1.09 -8.95 14.18
CA LEU A 52 0.96 -10.22 13.49
C LEU A 52 1.25 -11.35 14.49
N HIS A 53 0.37 -12.34 14.55
CA HIS A 53 0.61 -13.56 15.31
C HIS A 53 1.12 -14.62 14.33
N THR A 54 2.34 -15.08 14.54
CA THR A 54 3.04 -15.95 13.58
C THR A 54 3.47 -17.25 14.26
N ALA A 55 3.46 -18.33 13.48
CA ALA A 55 3.95 -19.65 13.87
C ALA A 55 4.39 -20.40 12.61
N ASP A 56 5.49 -21.14 12.69
CA ASP A 56 5.98 -22.01 11.61
C ASP A 56 6.16 -21.29 10.25
N GLY A 57 6.68 -20.06 10.28
CA GLY A 57 6.89 -19.26 9.06
C GLY A 57 5.59 -18.80 8.37
N ARG A 58 4.49 -18.72 9.12
CA ARG A 58 3.17 -18.27 8.65
C ARG A 58 2.55 -17.27 9.61
N VAL A 59 1.75 -16.36 9.07
CA VAL A 59 0.81 -15.52 9.84
C VAL A 59 -0.43 -16.35 10.13
N GLN A 60 -0.72 -16.58 11.41
CA GLN A 60 -1.91 -17.30 11.90
C GLN A 60 -3.07 -16.33 12.15
N ALA A 61 -2.76 -15.14 12.67
CA ALA A 61 -3.77 -14.12 12.94
C ALA A 61 -3.21 -12.71 12.85
N VAL A 62 -4.11 -11.76 12.63
CA VAL A 62 -3.84 -10.32 12.70
C VAL A 62 -4.58 -9.73 13.90
N GLU A 63 -3.96 -8.78 14.59
CA GLU A 63 -4.60 -8.03 15.67
C GLU A 63 -4.68 -6.55 15.31
N TYR A 64 -5.87 -5.95 15.43
CA TYR A 64 -6.08 -4.53 15.21
C TYR A 64 -6.68 -3.83 16.43
N ALA A 65 -6.45 -2.53 16.53
CA ALA A 65 -6.99 -1.69 17.59
C ALA A 65 -8.51 -1.56 17.48
N SER A 66 -9.21 -1.85 18.57
CA SER A 66 -10.65 -1.68 18.71
C SER A 66 -10.97 -1.05 20.07
N ALA A 67 -12.17 -0.47 20.21
CA ALA A 67 -12.59 0.15 21.45
C ALA A 67 -12.58 -0.87 22.61
N GLY A 68 -11.82 -0.59 23.66
CA GLY A 68 -11.70 -1.42 24.87
C GLY A 68 -10.62 -2.50 24.79
N ARG A 69 -10.70 -3.42 23.81
CA ARG A 69 -9.69 -4.48 23.64
C ARG A 69 -9.36 -4.69 22.17
N ALA A 70 -8.08 -4.93 21.88
CA ALA A 70 -7.64 -5.32 20.56
C ALA A 70 -8.40 -6.57 20.07
N THR A 71 -8.71 -6.59 18.77
CA THR A 71 -9.48 -7.66 18.14
C THR A 71 -8.54 -8.49 17.28
N ARG A 72 -8.49 -9.79 17.58
CA ARG A 72 -7.73 -10.79 16.84
C ARG A 72 -8.61 -11.45 15.78
N VAL A 73 -8.07 -11.61 14.58
CA VAL A 73 -8.71 -12.28 13.44
C VAL A 73 -7.78 -13.36 12.90
N GLU A 74 -8.16 -14.62 13.06
CA GLU A 74 -7.46 -15.76 12.44
C GLU A 74 -7.54 -15.64 10.91
N THR A 75 -6.44 -15.94 10.24
CA THR A 75 -6.32 -15.76 8.79
C THR A 75 -5.50 -16.86 8.13
N ARG A 76 -5.87 -17.18 6.88
CA ARG A 76 -5.13 -18.11 6.02
C ARG A 76 -4.10 -17.39 5.16
N ALA A 77 -4.34 -16.11 4.84
CA ALA A 77 -3.48 -15.27 4.01
C ALA A 77 -3.65 -13.78 4.38
N VAL A 78 -2.59 -12.99 4.24
CA VAL A 78 -2.61 -11.55 4.50
C VAL A 78 -2.03 -10.82 3.31
N ILE A 79 -2.73 -9.79 2.81
CA ILE A 79 -2.17 -8.83 1.86
C ILE A 79 -1.97 -7.51 2.62
N LEU A 80 -0.73 -7.05 2.72
CA LEU A 80 -0.41 -5.73 3.22
C LEU A 80 -0.48 -4.72 2.08
N ALA A 81 -1.48 -3.85 2.09
CA ALA A 81 -1.67 -2.77 1.13
C ALA A 81 -1.76 -1.41 1.84
N ALA A 82 -0.80 -1.14 2.72
CA ALA A 82 -0.87 -0.02 3.65
C ALA A 82 -0.51 1.34 3.02
N GLY A 83 0.16 1.35 1.86
CA GLY A 83 0.68 2.56 1.22
C GLY A 83 2.15 2.80 1.55
N GLY A 84 2.70 3.93 1.08
CA GLY A 84 4.10 4.30 1.29
C GLY A 84 4.26 5.35 2.40
N PHE A 85 5.24 6.24 2.24
CA PHE A 85 5.54 7.32 3.18
C PHE A 85 4.33 8.24 3.45
N GLU A 86 3.52 8.53 2.42
CA GLU A 86 2.36 9.41 2.52
C GLU A 86 1.26 8.85 3.44
N SER A 87 1.22 7.53 3.59
CA SER A 87 0.29 6.83 4.49
C SER A 87 0.84 6.65 5.90
N GLY A 88 2.14 6.91 6.11
CA GLY A 88 2.86 6.59 7.34
C GLY A 88 3.20 5.11 7.50
N ALA A 89 2.91 4.26 6.50
CA ALA A 89 3.29 2.85 6.53
C ALA A 89 4.80 2.62 6.34
N LEU A 90 5.49 3.57 5.72
CA LEU A 90 6.94 3.66 5.71
C LEU A 90 7.36 4.94 6.42
N GLU A 91 8.40 4.86 7.23
CA GLU A 91 9.03 6.02 7.86
C GLU A 91 10.55 5.96 7.72
N MET A 92 11.20 7.11 7.83
CA MET A 92 12.65 7.21 7.91
C MET A 92 13.02 7.97 9.19
N ASP A 93 13.91 7.41 9.99
CA ASP A 93 14.40 8.07 11.19
C ASP A 93 15.49 9.12 10.89
N SER A 94 15.94 9.83 11.92
CA SER A 94 16.98 10.86 11.81
C SER A 94 18.37 10.31 11.43
N TYR A 95 18.55 8.99 11.47
CA TYR A 95 19.78 8.30 11.06
C TYR A 95 19.69 7.78 9.62
N GLY A 96 18.58 8.03 8.92
CA GLY A 96 18.36 7.58 7.54
C GLY A 96 17.90 6.14 7.42
N VAL A 97 17.46 5.51 8.51
CA VAL A 97 16.97 4.13 8.48
C VAL A 97 15.48 4.14 8.12
N VAL A 98 15.15 3.48 7.01
CA VAL A 98 13.76 3.31 6.55
C VAL A 98 13.15 2.05 7.17
N ARG A 99 11.92 2.13 7.68
CA ARG A 99 11.22 1.01 8.33
C ARG A 99 9.75 0.95 7.96
N ASP A 100 9.20 -0.27 7.94
CA ASP A 100 7.77 -0.53 7.90
C ASP A 100 7.18 -0.35 9.30
N THR A 101 6.15 0.49 9.41
CA THR A 101 5.52 0.83 10.68
C THR A 101 4.33 -0.06 11.02
N VAL A 102 3.88 -0.89 10.07
CA VAL A 102 2.63 -1.65 10.19
C VAL A 102 2.89 -3.06 10.74
N CYS A 103 3.85 -3.77 10.17
CA CYS A 103 4.13 -5.17 10.46
C CYS A 103 5.60 -5.42 10.87
N GLY A 104 6.47 -4.40 10.82
CA GLY A 104 7.90 -4.52 11.07
C GLY A 104 8.63 -5.35 10.02
N LEU A 105 8.18 -5.29 8.76
CA LEU A 105 8.75 -6.06 7.65
C LEU A 105 10.06 -5.46 7.14
N PRO A 106 10.94 -6.29 6.55
CA PRO A 106 12.18 -5.79 5.98
C PRO A 106 11.88 -4.86 4.79
N VAL A 107 12.41 -3.63 4.86
CA VAL A 107 12.31 -2.64 3.79
C VAL A 107 13.57 -2.73 2.93
N MET A 108 13.38 -2.94 1.63
CA MET A 108 14.41 -2.90 0.61
C MET A 108 14.44 -1.53 -0.05
N GLY A 109 15.61 -1.09 -0.47
CA GLY A 109 15.78 0.17 -1.17
C GLY A 109 17.24 0.50 -1.40
N PRO A 110 17.53 1.66 -2.02
CA PRO A 110 18.89 2.15 -2.17
C PRO A 110 19.59 2.30 -0.81
N THR A 111 20.91 2.18 -0.81
CA THR A 111 21.76 2.47 0.35
C THR A 111 22.54 3.77 0.14
N GLY A 112 23.05 4.36 1.22
CA GLY A 112 23.82 5.61 1.16
C GLY A 112 22.94 6.85 1.30
N GLN A 113 23.20 7.89 0.50
CA GLN A 113 22.48 9.15 0.59
C GLN A 113 21.08 9.04 -0.03
N LEU A 114 20.05 8.93 0.82
CA LEU A 114 18.66 8.78 0.39
C LEU A 114 17.96 10.08 0.01
N LEU A 115 18.48 11.21 0.52
CA LEU A 115 17.92 12.54 0.30
C LEU A 115 19.00 13.53 -0.13
N HIS A 116 18.66 14.40 -1.07
CA HIS A 116 19.45 15.55 -1.48
C HIS A 116 18.62 16.83 -1.50
N ALA A 117 19.29 17.98 -1.37
CA ALA A 117 18.66 19.30 -1.35
C ALA A 117 18.40 19.89 -2.75
N ASP A 118 18.92 19.26 -3.81
CA ASP A 118 18.68 19.71 -5.18
C ASP A 118 17.23 19.46 -5.59
N PHE A 119 16.42 20.51 -5.54
CA PHE A 119 15.00 20.47 -5.86
C PHE A 119 14.73 20.13 -7.34
N TRP A 120 15.65 20.50 -8.24
CA TRP A 120 15.53 20.26 -9.68
C TRP A 120 16.37 19.07 -10.15
N GLY A 121 17.00 18.37 -9.21
CA GLY A 121 17.89 17.25 -9.46
C GLY A 121 17.16 15.96 -9.81
N GLU A 122 17.89 14.86 -9.66
CA GLU A 122 17.34 13.52 -9.86
C GLU A 122 16.27 13.17 -8.80
N GLU A 123 15.61 12.03 -9.00
CA GLU A 123 14.67 11.53 -8.00
C GLU A 123 15.37 11.19 -6.69
N GLN A 124 14.68 11.50 -5.58
CA GLN A 124 15.15 11.12 -4.26
C GLN A 124 15.19 9.58 -4.17
N PRO A 125 16.37 8.97 -3.94
CA PRO A 125 16.48 7.51 -3.83
C PRO A 125 15.54 6.90 -2.77
N LEU A 126 15.16 7.70 -1.76
CA LEU A 126 14.16 7.33 -0.75
C LEU A 126 12.88 6.73 -1.35
N PHE A 127 12.38 7.25 -2.48
CA PHE A 127 11.11 6.80 -3.05
C PHE A 127 11.15 5.43 -3.72
N LEU A 128 12.34 4.86 -3.90
CA LEU A 128 12.51 3.47 -4.33
C LEU A 128 12.40 2.48 -3.17
N ALA A 129 12.39 2.96 -1.92
CA ALA A 129 12.28 2.10 -0.75
C ALA A 129 10.87 1.51 -0.60
N GLY A 130 10.79 0.24 -0.18
CA GLY A 130 9.55 -0.46 0.10
C GLY A 130 9.76 -1.94 0.36
N LEU A 131 8.69 -2.72 0.35
CA LEU A 131 8.72 -4.16 0.50
C LEU A 131 9.08 -4.80 -0.83
N ALA A 132 10.14 -5.62 -0.83
CA ALA A 132 10.41 -6.51 -1.95
C ALA A 132 9.44 -7.68 -1.91
N VAL A 133 9.07 -8.17 -3.10
CA VAL A 133 8.16 -9.30 -3.26
C VAL A 133 8.70 -10.29 -4.30
N ASP A 134 8.31 -11.56 -4.18
CA ASP A 134 8.51 -12.57 -5.22
C ASP A 134 7.44 -12.46 -6.35
N ASP A 135 7.53 -13.34 -7.35
CA ASP A 135 6.59 -13.39 -8.48
C ASP A 135 5.13 -13.67 -8.06
N SER A 136 4.93 -14.23 -6.86
CA SER A 136 3.62 -14.49 -6.26
C SER A 136 3.15 -13.34 -5.36
N MET A 137 3.89 -12.22 -5.33
CA MET A 137 3.66 -11.06 -4.47
C MET A 137 3.91 -11.31 -2.97
N ARG A 138 4.58 -12.40 -2.59
CA ARG A 138 4.93 -12.67 -1.19
C ARG A 138 6.08 -11.77 -0.77
N VAL A 139 6.00 -11.21 0.43
CA VAL A 139 7.07 -10.35 0.96
C VAL A 139 8.33 -11.17 1.19
N VAL A 140 9.47 -10.70 0.67
CA VAL A 140 10.77 -11.39 0.78
C VAL A 140 11.76 -10.60 1.62
N ASP A 141 12.71 -11.33 2.21
CA ASP A 141 13.89 -10.77 2.88
C ASP A 141 15.00 -10.37 1.88
N GLU A 142 16.12 -9.90 2.41
CA GLU A 142 17.31 -9.51 1.64
C GLU A 142 17.92 -10.65 0.79
N ASN A 143 17.61 -11.90 1.09
CA ASN A 143 18.05 -13.08 0.35
C ASN A 143 17.01 -13.56 -0.66
N GLY A 144 15.90 -12.83 -0.83
CA GLY A 144 14.80 -13.22 -1.70
C GLY A 144 13.94 -14.36 -1.14
N LYS A 145 14.08 -14.70 0.15
CA LYS A 145 13.26 -15.73 0.81
C LYS A 145 12.01 -15.10 1.39
N ALA A 146 10.85 -15.74 1.20
CA ALA A 146 9.60 -15.29 1.79
C ALA A 146 9.72 -15.15 3.33
N VAL A 147 9.38 -13.95 3.84
CA VAL A 147 9.38 -13.64 5.28
C VAL A 147 8.32 -14.50 5.99
N TYR A 148 7.13 -14.56 5.41
CA TYR A 148 6.10 -15.53 5.76
C TYR A 148 5.48 -16.09 4.49
N THR A 149 5.18 -17.38 4.49
CA THR A 149 4.69 -18.08 3.28
C THR A 149 3.28 -17.66 2.85
N ASN A 150 2.55 -16.92 3.69
CA ASN A 150 1.19 -16.43 3.42
C ASN A 150 1.03 -14.91 3.64
N LEU A 151 2.14 -14.16 3.62
CA LEU A 151 2.12 -12.70 3.68
C LEU A 151 2.54 -12.11 2.33
N PHE A 152 1.63 -11.35 1.75
CA PHE A 152 1.74 -10.71 0.45
C PHE A 152 1.74 -9.19 0.62
N ALA A 153 2.27 -8.45 -0.35
CA ALA A 153 2.18 -6.99 -0.39
C ALA A 153 1.64 -6.49 -1.73
N ALA A 154 0.96 -5.34 -1.72
CA ALA A 154 0.41 -4.72 -2.91
C ALA A 154 0.34 -3.19 -2.80
N GLY A 155 0.57 -2.51 -3.92
CA GLY A 155 0.40 -1.07 -4.06
C GLY A 155 1.58 -0.23 -3.57
N GLY A 156 1.26 0.81 -2.79
CA GLY A 156 2.20 1.90 -2.47
C GLY A 156 3.38 1.51 -1.58
N ASN A 157 3.29 0.37 -0.89
CA ASN A 157 4.37 -0.14 -0.02
C ASN A 157 5.42 -0.97 -0.77
N LEU A 158 5.25 -1.28 -2.06
CA LEU A 158 6.24 -2.07 -2.81
C LEU A 158 7.53 -1.28 -3.08
N ALA A 159 8.67 -1.96 -3.13
CA ALA A 159 9.95 -1.35 -3.52
C ALA A 159 10.02 -1.07 -5.03
N GLY A 160 10.96 -0.21 -5.44
CA GLY A 160 11.47 -0.14 -6.81
C GLY A 160 10.73 0.79 -7.79
N ALA A 161 9.75 1.56 -7.35
CA ALA A 161 9.00 2.47 -8.22
C ALA A 161 8.89 3.89 -7.66
N THR A 162 9.29 4.88 -8.45
CA THR A 162 9.07 6.31 -8.17
C THR A 162 7.74 6.76 -8.79
N ARG A 163 6.66 6.26 -8.17
CA ARG A 163 5.29 6.21 -8.71
C ARG A 163 4.74 7.55 -9.20
N TRP A 164 5.08 8.64 -8.54
CA TRP A 164 4.58 9.96 -8.88
C TRP A 164 5.24 10.52 -10.14
N ARG A 165 6.54 10.25 -10.36
CA ARG A 165 7.26 10.61 -11.60
C ARG A 165 6.85 9.70 -12.75
N GLU A 166 6.75 8.40 -12.49
CA GLU A 166 6.33 7.40 -13.47
C GLU A 166 4.86 7.51 -13.87
N LYS A 167 4.03 8.15 -13.02
CA LYS A 167 2.56 8.19 -13.15
C LYS A 167 1.93 6.79 -13.17
N SER A 168 2.58 5.84 -12.48
CA SER A 168 2.27 4.41 -12.49
C SER A 168 1.52 3.93 -11.25
N GLY A 169 1.36 4.78 -10.22
CA GLY A 169 0.89 4.40 -8.88
C GLY A 169 -0.39 3.56 -8.85
N GLU A 170 -1.45 4.02 -9.52
CA GLU A 170 -2.74 3.30 -9.56
C GLU A 170 -2.65 1.99 -10.35
N GLY A 171 -1.85 1.98 -11.43
CA GLY A 171 -1.60 0.78 -12.22
C GLY A 171 -0.87 -0.28 -11.40
N ILE A 172 0.16 0.12 -10.65
CA ILE A 172 0.88 -0.75 -9.72
C ILE A 172 -0.08 -1.28 -8.66
N ALA A 173 -0.90 -0.43 -8.03
CA ALA A 173 -1.85 -0.85 -7.00
C ALA A 173 -2.84 -1.90 -7.50
N LEU A 174 -3.43 -1.70 -8.68
CA LEU A 174 -4.39 -2.65 -9.25
C LEU A 174 -3.72 -3.96 -9.70
N ALA A 175 -2.60 -3.88 -10.43
CA ALA A 175 -1.93 -5.06 -10.97
C ALA A 175 -1.33 -5.93 -9.87
N SER A 176 -0.67 -5.33 -8.88
CA SER A 176 -0.10 -6.05 -7.72
C SER A 176 -1.17 -6.71 -6.86
N ALA A 177 -2.29 -6.02 -6.61
CA ALA A 177 -3.40 -6.61 -5.87
C ALA A 177 -4.01 -7.81 -6.60
N LEU A 178 -4.20 -7.70 -7.93
CA LEU A 178 -4.70 -8.81 -8.74
C LEU A 178 -3.74 -10.00 -8.73
N ALA A 179 -2.44 -9.78 -8.88
CA ALA A 179 -1.42 -10.82 -8.84
C ALA A 179 -1.41 -11.54 -7.47
N ALA A 180 -1.43 -10.79 -6.36
CA ALA A 180 -1.48 -11.36 -5.02
C ALA A 180 -2.75 -12.19 -4.78
N VAL A 181 -3.92 -11.68 -5.22
CA VAL A 181 -5.19 -12.40 -5.09
C VAL A 181 -5.18 -13.70 -5.91
N ASN A 182 -4.65 -13.68 -7.13
CA ASN A 182 -4.56 -14.89 -7.96
C ASN A 182 -3.67 -15.95 -7.30
N ALA A 183 -2.50 -15.57 -6.79
CA ALA A 183 -1.61 -16.48 -6.06
C ALA A 183 -2.31 -17.10 -4.83
N ILE A 184 -2.99 -16.28 -4.03
CA ILE A 184 -3.76 -16.75 -2.87
C ILE A 184 -4.86 -17.72 -3.29
N VAL A 185 -5.64 -17.39 -4.32
CA VAL A 185 -6.73 -18.26 -4.78
C VAL A 185 -6.20 -19.58 -5.31
N GLU A 186 -5.04 -19.61 -5.96
CA GLU A 186 -4.39 -20.84 -6.39
C GLU A 186 -3.90 -21.70 -5.22
N GLU A 187 -3.35 -21.09 -4.16
CA GLU A 187 -2.89 -21.81 -2.97
C GLU A 187 -4.03 -22.33 -2.06
N LEU A 188 -5.18 -21.67 -2.07
CA LEU A 188 -6.31 -22.01 -1.19
C LEU A 188 -7.28 -23.02 -1.80
N LYS A 189 -7.13 -23.35 -3.09
CA LYS A 189 -7.83 -24.45 -3.78
C LYS A 189 -7.37 -25.80 -3.25
#